data_AF-A0A914NTB4-F1
#
_entry.id   AF-A0A914NTB4-F1
#
_cell.length_a   1.000
_cell.length_b   1.000
_cell.length_c   1.000
_cell.angle_alpha   90.00
_cell.angle_beta   90.00
_cell.angle_gamma   90.00
#
_symmetry.space_group_name_H-M   'P 1'
#
loop_
_entity.id
_entity.type
_entity.pdbx_description
1 polymer ?
#
loop_
_entity_poly.entity_id
_entity_poly.type
_entity_poly.pdbx_seq_one_letter_code
_entity_poly.pdbx_strand_id
1 'polypeptide(L)'
;MPNPAPKEDTWAFNPIGSPFPDNPVKVLGQQNMYVALWYKNGKPVHGYAWNDGGVVQASFPYGKAELTGKVDLGGMIQVLQYKGDHNSLGYWYEWIKYKDRFEKTDERQLVRCGDSMPILWVNRPGGTLLGYLNMKTEEAYFSQAGKAECVVGKPLSEMMIIIRNLKGGPPGCVCASCPKGPPPVLIMLNEWADIRMGDPWPGYRTVRAGDKTLNATAGDCAEQHVALWYVHGEPVMGRIWNNGGK
;
A
#
# COMPACT_ATOMS: atom_id res chain seq x y z
N MET A 1 -24.62 10.93 4.79
CA MET A 1 -24.20 12.34 4.93
C MET A 1 -23.05 12.59 3.96
N PRO A 2 -22.84 13.83 3.45
CA PRO A 2 -21.64 14.12 2.68
C PRO A 2 -20.39 13.92 3.56
N ASN A 3 -19.29 13.49 2.93
CA ASN A 3 -17.99 13.39 3.61
C ASN A 3 -17.55 14.78 4.13
N PRO A 4 -16.74 14.86 5.20
CA PRO A 4 -16.14 16.12 5.62
C PRO A 4 -15.18 16.65 4.54
N ALA A 5 -14.71 17.89 4.71
CA ALA A 5 -13.67 18.45 3.84
C ALA A 5 -12.44 17.52 3.83
N PRO A 6 -11.90 17.18 2.65
CA PRO A 6 -10.86 16.18 2.54
C PRO A 6 -9.53 16.71 3.09
N LYS A 7 -8.94 15.97 4.04
CA LYS A 7 -7.59 16.21 4.55
C LYS A 7 -6.54 15.84 3.52
N GLU A 8 -5.33 16.38 3.65
CA GLU A 8 -4.22 16.01 2.76
C GLU A 8 -3.76 14.56 2.94
N ASP A 9 -3.13 14.03 1.90
CA ASP A 9 -2.47 12.73 1.92
C ASP A 9 -1.39 12.69 3.01
N THR A 10 -1.36 11.63 3.81
CA THR A 10 -0.36 11.46 4.87
C THR A 10 0.79 10.60 4.37
N TRP A 11 1.98 11.20 4.30
CA TRP A 11 3.23 10.55 3.90
C TRP A 11 4.12 10.38 5.13
N ALA A 12 4.08 9.20 5.75
CA ALA A 12 4.81 8.94 6.99
C ALA A 12 6.28 8.67 6.72
N PHE A 13 7.16 9.43 7.38
CA PHE A 13 8.60 9.19 7.36
C PHE A 13 8.92 7.82 7.95
N ASN A 14 9.69 7.02 7.22
CA ASN A 14 10.13 5.72 7.66
C ASN A 14 11.62 5.52 7.35
N PRO A 15 12.46 5.22 8.37
CA PRO A 15 13.82 4.80 8.14
C PRO A 15 13.84 3.47 7.35
N ILE A 16 14.74 3.36 6.38
CA ILE A 16 15.00 2.10 5.70
C ILE A 16 15.64 1.13 6.71
N GLY A 17 15.18 -0.12 6.74
CA GLY A 17 15.61 -1.12 7.72
C GLY A 17 14.91 -1.00 9.08
N SER A 18 13.81 -0.25 9.17
CA SER A 18 12.90 -0.24 10.33
C SER A 18 11.53 -0.78 9.94
N PRO A 19 10.70 -1.25 10.90
CA PRO A 19 9.33 -1.69 10.61
C PRO A 19 8.50 -0.64 9.87
N PHE A 20 7.46 -1.09 9.17
CA PHE A 20 6.51 -0.21 8.48
C PHE A 20 5.76 0.69 9.47
N PRO A 21 5.34 1.89 9.04
CA PRO A 21 4.54 2.75 9.89
C PRO A 21 3.08 2.25 9.87
N ASP A 22 2.20 2.80 10.72
CA ASP A 22 0.81 2.35 10.81
C ASP A 22 0.04 2.48 9.48
N ASN A 23 -0.83 1.50 9.18
CA ASN A 23 -1.76 1.51 8.04
C ASN A 23 -1.10 1.94 6.71
N PRO A 24 0.00 1.29 6.29
CA PRO A 24 0.65 1.60 5.04
C PRO A 24 -0.27 1.21 3.86
N VAL A 25 -0.31 2.01 2.81
CA VAL A 25 -1.17 1.73 1.65
C VAL A 25 -0.51 0.70 0.75
N LYS A 26 -1.10 -0.51 0.70
CA LYS A 26 -0.71 -1.56 -0.25
C LYS A 26 -1.05 -1.20 -1.69
N VAL A 27 -0.23 -1.69 -2.59
CA VAL A 27 -0.48 -1.67 -4.03
C VAL A 27 -1.57 -2.69 -4.35
N LEU A 28 -2.53 -2.30 -5.21
CA LEU A 28 -3.67 -3.13 -5.57
C LEU A 28 -3.24 -4.54 -6.01
N GLY A 29 -3.79 -5.56 -5.35
CA GLY A 29 -3.56 -6.97 -5.68
C GLY A 29 -2.15 -7.49 -5.38
N GLN A 30 -1.30 -6.70 -4.70
CA GLN A 30 0.06 -7.11 -4.33
C GLN A 30 0.14 -7.48 -2.85
N GLN A 31 0.77 -8.60 -2.55
CA GLN A 31 0.88 -9.12 -1.17
C GLN A 31 1.86 -8.31 -0.32
N ASN A 32 2.97 -7.85 -0.91
CA ASN A 32 4.11 -7.27 -0.21
C ASN A 32 4.69 -6.06 -0.97
N MET A 33 3.83 -5.17 -1.46
CA MET A 33 4.25 -3.95 -2.15
C MET A 33 3.41 -2.77 -1.65
N TYR A 34 4.07 -1.68 -1.30
CA TYR A 34 3.46 -0.49 -0.68
C TYR A 34 3.86 0.77 -1.43
N VAL A 35 2.98 1.77 -1.45
CA VAL A 35 3.23 3.05 -2.12
C VAL A 35 4.25 3.87 -1.32
N ALA A 36 5.36 4.23 -1.95
CA ALA A 36 6.45 4.95 -1.31
C ALA A 36 6.81 6.25 -2.06
N LEU A 37 7.40 7.19 -1.34
CA LEU A 37 7.82 8.49 -1.82
C LEU A 37 9.23 8.79 -1.31
N TRP A 38 10.06 9.34 -2.18
CA TRP A 38 11.41 9.79 -1.88
C TRP A 38 11.65 11.17 -2.51
N TYR A 39 12.57 11.93 -1.93
CA TYR A 39 12.96 13.23 -2.46
C TYR A 39 14.44 13.24 -2.82
N LYS A 40 14.75 13.66 -4.04
CA LYS A 40 16.11 13.93 -4.50
C LYS A 40 16.23 15.38 -4.93
N ASN A 41 17.09 16.15 -4.26
CA ASN A 41 17.31 17.57 -4.55
C ASN A 41 15.99 18.37 -4.59
N GLY A 42 15.08 18.11 -3.63
CA GLY A 42 13.78 18.76 -3.53
C GLY A 42 12.72 18.26 -4.53
N LYS A 43 13.04 17.29 -5.40
CA LYS A 43 12.08 16.72 -6.34
C LYS A 43 11.49 15.41 -5.81
N PRO A 44 10.15 15.29 -5.75
CA PRO A 44 9.49 14.05 -5.34
C PRO A 44 9.59 12.99 -6.43
N VAL A 45 9.83 11.76 -6.02
CA VAL A 45 9.88 10.56 -6.86
C VAL A 45 9.12 9.46 -6.12
N HIS A 46 8.01 8.99 -6.70
CA HIS A 46 7.35 7.81 -6.17
C HIS A 46 8.07 6.53 -6.60
N GLY A 47 7.92 5.50 -5.78
CA GLY A 47 8.45 4.17 -5.98
C GLY A 47 7.66 3.21 -5.10
N TYR A 48 8.30 2.11 -4.72
CA TYR A 48 7.66 1.12 -3.86
C TYR A 48 8.55 0.68 -2.71
N ALA A 49 7.88 0.28 -1.63
CA ALA A 49 8.49 -0.39 -0.49
C ALA A 49 7.97 -1.83 -0.37
N TRP A 50 8.74 -2.69 0.29
CA TRP A 50 8.33 -4.06 0.63
C TRP A 50 8.89 -4.47 1.99
N ASN A 51 8.29 -5.49 2.59
CA ASN A 51 8.77 -6.12 3.81
C ASN A 51 9.83 -7.16 3.45
N ASP A 52 11.00 -7.04 4.07
CA ASP A 52 11.97 -8.12 4.17
C ASP A 52 12.53 -8.15 5.59
N GLY A 53 12.44 -9.28 6.28
CA GLY A 53 12.84 -9.42 7.67
C GLY A 53 12.02 -8.60 8.67
N GLY A 54 10.79 -8.20 8.32
CA GLY A 54 9.95 -7.36 9.18
C GLY A 54 10.27 -5.87 9.08
N VAL A 55 11.16 -5.48 8.16
CA VAL A 55 11.60 -4.10 7.98
C VAL A 55 11.40 -3.62 6.56
N VAL A 56 11.33 -2.29 6.41
CA VAL A 56 11.16 -1.61 5.13
C VAL A 56 12.43 -1.74 4.28
N GLN A 57 12.25 -2.31 3.10
CA GLN A 57 13.11 -2.13 1.93
C GLN A 57 12.37 -1.26 0.89
N ALA A 58 13.10 -0.65 -0.04
CA ALA A 58 12.48 0.18 -1.07
C ALA A 58 13.33 0.31 -2.34
N SER A 59 12.64 0.68 -3.43
CA SER A 59 13.21 0.87 -4.76
C SER A 59 12.59 2.10 -5.42
N PHE A 60 13.45 2.94 -5.98
CA PHE A 60 13.07 4.15 -6.71
C PHE A 60 13.84 4.27 -8.03
N PRO A 61 13.19 4.65 -9.12
CA PRO A 61 13.88 4.95 -10.37
C PRO A 61 14.50 6.35 -10.32
N TYR A 62 15.78 6.46 -10.67
CA TYR A 62 16.46 7.74 -10.83
C TYR A 62 17.34 7.73 -12.09
N GLY A 63 16.92 8.49 -13.10
CA GLY A 63 17.52 8.41 -14.43
C GLY A 63 17.32 7.02 -15.02
N LYS A 64 18.41 6.31 -15.32
CA LYS A 64 18.39 4.93 -15.85
C LYS A 64 18.69 3.86 -14.78
N ALA A 65 18.93 4.29 -13.54
CA ALA A 65 19.31 3.41 -12.44
C ALA A 65 18.13 3.16 -11.51
N GLU A 66 18.11 1.96 -10.93
CA GLU A 66 17.38 1.69 -9.70
C GLU A 66 18.23 2.13 -8.52
N LEU A 67 17.65 2.91 -7.60
CA LEU A 67 18.24 3.22 -6.32
C LEU A 67 17.53 2.41 -5.24
N THR A 68 18.32 1.70 -4.43
CA THR A 68 17.83 0.89 -3.32
C THR A 68 18.70 1.09 -2.09
N GLY A 69 18.19 0.64 -0.94
CA GLY A 69 18.99 0.58 0.27
C GLY A 69 19.28 1.95 0.89
N LYS A 70 19.91 1.88 2.08
CA LYS A 70 20.04 3.03 2.97
C LYS A 70 20.96 4.12 2.41
N VAL A 71 22.02 3.74 1.70
CA VAL A 71 23.06 4.68 1.21
C VAL A 71 22.53 5.54 0.08
N ASP A 72 21.97 4.94 -0.96
CA ASP A 72 21.52 5.67 -2.16
C ASP A 72 20.34 6.60 -1.87
N LEU A 73 19.45 6.16 -0.97
CA LEU A 73 18.21 6.85 -0.64
C LEU A 73 18.35 7.84 0.53
N GLY A 74 19.54 7.97 1.14
CA GLY A 74 19.75 8.87 2.28
C GLY A 74 19.11 8.39 3.59
N GLY A 75 18.79 7.10 3.67
CA GLY A 75 18.39 6.37 4.87
C GLY A 75 16.94 6.52 5.32
N MET A 76 16.16 7.40 4.71
CA MET A 76 14.75 7.61 5.04
C MET A 76 13.93 7.83 3.78
N ILE A 77 12.73 7.27 3.77
CA ILE A 77 11.72 7.46 2.73
C ILE A 77 10.41 7.85 3.40
N GLN A 78 9.37 8.08 2.62
CA GLN A 78 8.01 8.17 3.13
C GLN A 78 7.16 7.03 2.56
N VAL A 79 6.25 6.49 3.37
CA VAL A 79 5.25 5.50 2.96
C VAL A 79 3.87 6.14 3.07
N LEU A 80 3.03 5.96 2.05
CA LEU A 80 1.67 6.48 2.07
C LEU A 80 0.87 5.79 3.18
N GLN A 81 0.15 6.58 3.99
CA GLN A 81 -0.70 6.08 5.06
C GLN A 81 -2.17 6.37 4.81
N TYR A 82 -3.02 5.45 5.26
CA TYR A 82 -4.45 5.66 5.35
C TYR A 82 -4.94 5.24 6.74
N LYS A 83 -4.77 6.15 7.72
CA LYS A 83 -5.16 5.94 9.12
C LYS A 83 -6.48 6.66 9.42
N GLY A 84 -7.56 5.89 9.43
CA GLY A 84 -8.92 6.40 9.61
C GLY A 84 -9.85 5.86 8.53
N ASP A 85 -10.84 6.65 8.16
CA ASP A 85 -11.84 6.32 7.15
C ASP A 85 -12.34 7.57 6.42
N HIS A 86 -13.23 7.39 5.43
CA HIS A 86 -13.78 8.52 4.68
C HIS A 86 -14.59 9.50 5.55
N ASN A 87 -15.12 9.06 6.70
CA ASN A 87 -15.85 9.91 7.63
C ASN A 87 -14.92 10.84 8.44
N SER A 88 -13.66 10.44 8.63
CA SER A 88 -12.67 11.19 9.42
C SER A 88 -11.60 11.89 8.58
N LEU A 89 -11.38 11.41 7.34
CA LEU A 89 -10.40 11.94 6.40
C LEU A 89 -11.04 12.74 5.25
N GLY A 90 -12.32 12.51 4.96
CA GLY A 90 -13.04 13.16 3.86
C GLY A 90 -12.79 12.54 2.49
N TYR A 91 -11.99 11.48 2.42
CA TYR A 91 -11.71 10.73 1.20
C TYR A 91 -11.38 9.27 1.52
N TRP A 92 -11.38 8.42 0.49
CA TRP A 92 -10.79 7.08 0.52
C TRP A 92 -9.97 6.84 -0.76
N TYR A 93 -9.00 5.93 -0.72
CA TYR A 93 -8.17 5.63 -1.88
C TYR A 93 -8.81 4.61 -2.81
N GLU A 94 -8.91 4.97 -4.09
CA GLU A 94 -9.40 4.11 -5.16
C GLU A 94 -8.30 3.96 -6.22
N TRP A 95 -8.10 2.75 -6.73
CA TRP A 95 -7.24 2.51 -7.89
C TRP A 95 -8.10 2.50 -9.15
N ILE A 96 -7.78 3.38 -10.11
CA ILE A 96 -8.47 3.48 -11.40
C ILE A 96 -7.48 3.38 -12.54
N LYS A 97 -7.93 3.11 -13.77
CA LYS A 97 -7.04 3.16 -14.93
C LYS A 97 -6.62 4.60 -15.19
N TYR A 98 -5.38 4.80 -15.64
CA TYR A 98 -4.84 6.12 -15.94
C TYR A 98 -5.68 6.87 -16.97
N LYS A 99 -6.25 6.18 -17.96
CA LYS A 99 -7.11 6.83 -18.96
C LYS A 99 -8.40 7.42 -18.37
N ASP A 100 -8.89 6.87 -17.26
CA ASP A 100 -10.13 7.29 -16.60
C ASP A 100 -9.90 8.50 -15.66
N ARG A 101 -8.67 9.04 -15.60
CA ARG A 101 -8.28 10.16 -14.72
C ARG A 101 -9.03 11.47 -14.94
N PHE A 102 -9.67 11.62 -16.10
CA PHE A 102 -10.46 12.80 -16.45
C PHE A 102 -11.94 12.62 -16.11
N GLU A 103 -12.35 11.44 -15.64
CA GLU A 103 -13.73 11.17 -15.23
C GLU A 103 -13.95 11.60 -13.77
N LYS A 104 -15.09 12.26 -13.51
CA LYS A 104 -15.54 12.68 -12.17
C LYS A 104 -14.50 13.53 -11.42
N THR A 105 -13.87 14.48 -12.10
CA THR A 105 -12.81 15.36 -11.53
C THR A 105 -13.32 16.30 -10.43
N ASP A 106 -14.63 16.47 -10.35
CA ASP A 106 -15.38 17.14 -9.29
C ASP A 106 -15.58 16.27 -8.03
N GLU A 107 -15.37 14.95 -8.13
CA GLU A 107 -15.49 13.98 -7.04
C GLU A 107 -14.19 13.25 -6.71
N ARG A 108 -13.18 13.36 -7.58
CA ARG A 108 -11.92 12.63 -7.51
C ARG A 108 -10.73 13.56 -7.64
N GLN A 109 -9.71 13.32 -6.82
CA GLN A 109 -8.43 14.04 -6.87
C GLN A 109 -7.28 13.07 -7.08
N LEU A 110 -6.30 13.44 -7.91
CA LEU A 110 -5.10 12.65 -8.12
C LEU A 110 -4.22 12.65 -6.86
N VAL A 111 -3.74 11.49 -6.44
CA VAL A 111 -2.67 11.42 -5.45
C VAL A 111 -1.35 11.77 -6.14
N ARG A 112 -0.74 12.88 -5.74
CA ARG A 112 0.52 13.35 -6.33
C ARG A 112 1.33 14.14 -5.32
N CYS A 113 2.64 14.17 -5.53
CA CYS A 113 3.57 15.08 -4.88
C CYS A 113 4.34 15.81 -5.97
N GLY A 114 4.22 17.13 -6.03
CA GLY A 114 4.75 17.88 -7.18
C GLY A 114 4.25 17.27 -8.49
N ASP A 115 5.13 17.07 -9.48
CA ASP A 115 4.77 16.46 -10.76
C ASP A 115 4.87 14.92 -10.76
N SER A 116 5.10 14.29 -9.62
CA SER A 116 5.20 12.84 -9.49
C SER A 116 3.87 12.25 -9.00
N MET A 117 3.39 11.21 -9.69
CA MET A 117 2.18 10.46 -9.31
C MET A 117 2.48 8.96 -9.31
N PRO A 118 2.04 8.18 -8.30
CA PRO A 118 2.17 6.72 -8.34
C PRO A 118 1.44 6.13 -9.55
N ILE A 119 2.10 5.22 -10.27
CA ILE A 119 1.49 4.49 -11.40
C ILE A 119 1.91 3.02 -11.35
N LEU A 120 0.94 2.13 -11.53
CA LEU A 120 1.06 0.69 -11.38
C LEU A 120 0.90 0.01 -12.73
N TRP A 121 1.95 -0.67 -13.18
CA TRP A 121 1.91 -1.48 -14.37
C TRP A 121 1.41 -2.89 -14.03
N VAL A 122 0.09 -3.03 -13.91
CA VAL A 122 -0.58 -4.27 -13.46
C VAL A 122 -0.21 -5.47 -14.33
N ASN A 123 -0.28 -5.32 -15.66
CA ASN A 123 -0.05 -6.39 -16.63
C ASN A 123 1.36 -6.38 -17.20
N ARG A 124 2.36 -5.99 -16.41
CA ARG A 124 3.75 -5.95 -16.87
C ARG A 124 4.29 -7.37 -17.10
N PRO A 125 4.95 -7.66 -18.24
CA PRO A 125 5.72 -8.89 -18.42
C PRO A 125 6.80 -9.00 -17.34
N GLY A 126 6.83 -10.11 -16.61
CA GLY A 126 7.75 -10.29 -15.47
C GLY A 126 7.18 -9.87 -14.11
N GLY A 127 5.89 -9.53 -14.05
CA GLY A 127 5.17 -9.27 -12.80
C GLY A 127 4.87 -7.79 -12.60
N THR A 128 3.76 -7.54 -11.90
CA THR A 128 3.27 -6.20 -11.57
C THR A 128 4.34 -5.35 -10.88
N LEU A 129 4.45 -4.09 -11.28
CA LEU A 129 5.46 -3.17 -10.72
C LEU A 129 4.89 -1.77 -10.54
N LEU A 130 5.11 -1.18 -9.36
CA LEU A 130 4.76 0.20 -9.07
C LEU A 130 5.96 1.11 -9.40
N GLY A 131 5.67 2.27 -9.97
CA GLY A 131 6.64 3.32 -10.23
C GLY A 131 5.99 4.69 -10.10
N TYR A 132 6.49 5.67 -10.85
CA TYR A 132 5.89 6.99 -10.92
C TYR A 132 5.72 7.50 -12.34
N LEU A 133 4.67 8.28 -12.57
CA LEU A 133 4.48 9.09 -13.76
C LEU A 133 4.95 10.51 -13.48
N ASN A 134 5.79 11.05 -14.36
CA ASN A 134 6.05 12.49 -14.43
C ASN A 134 4.91 13.16 -15.21
N MET A 135 4.08 13.94 -14.53
CA MET A 135 2.91 14.58 -15.10
C MET A 135 3.23 15.69 -16.12
N LYS A 136 4.48 16.17 -16.19
CA LYS A 136 4.91 17.15 -17.20
C LYS A 136 5.32 16.51 -18.51
N THR A 137 6.04 15.38 -18.44
CA THR A 137 6.56 14.69 -19.63
C THR A 137 5.66 13.54 -20.08
N GLU A 138 4.70 13.13 -19.24
CA GLU A 138 3.88 11.92 -19.42
C GLU A 138 4.73 10.65 -19.61
N GLU A 139 5.85 10.59 -18.87
CA GLU A 139 6.75 9.44 -18.84
C GLU A 139 6.60 8.70 -17.51
N ALA A 140 6.35 7.40 -17.57
CA ALA A 140 6.31 6.53 -16.39
C ALA A 140 7.63 5.78 -16.22
N TYR A 141 8.17 5.81 -15.01
CA TYR A 141 9.44 5.18 -14.67
C TYR A 141 9.23 4.09 -13.63
N PHE A 142 9.85 2.93 -13.86
CA PHE A 142 9.76 1.76 -13.00
C PHE A 142 11.15 1.21 -12.72
N SER A 143 11.49 0.96 -11.45
CA SER A 143 12.80 0.42 -11.06
C SER A 143 12.72 -1.05 -10.66
N GLN A 144 13.62 -1.87 -11.20
CA GLN A 144 13.80 -3.27 -10.80
C GLN A 144 15.16 -3.78 -11.30
N ALA A 145 15.84 -4.60 -10.50
CA ALA A 145 17.06 -5.32 -10.89
C ALA A 145 18.19 -4.40 -11.42
N GLY A 146 18.46 -3.32 -10.71
CA GLY A 146 19.52 -2.35 -10.98
C GLY A 146 19.18 -1.33 -12.08
N LYS A 147 18.00 -1.41 -12.70
CA LYS A 147 17.63 -0.61 -13.87
C LYS A 147 16.32 0.13 -13.65
N ALA A 148 16.20 1.27 -14.33
CA ALA A 148 14.94 1.97 -14.50
C ALA A 148 14.43 1.85 -15.95
N GLU A 149 13.21 1.37 -16.11
CA GLU A 149 12.47 1.28 -17.37
C GLU A 149 11.57 2.50 -17.53
N CYS A 150 11.51 3.08 -18.73
CA CYS A 150 10.65 4.21 -19.06
C CYS A 150 9.57 3.77 -20.07
N VAL A 151 8.32 4.11 -19.78
CA VAL A 151 7.15 3.82 -20.62
C VAL A 151 6.41 5.11 -20.91
N VAL A 152 6.00 5.30 -22.17
CA VAL A 152 5.34 6.52 -22.65
C VAL A 152 4.13 6.20 -23.52
N GLY A 153 3.20 7.14 -23.62
CA GLY A 153 2.09 7.08 -24.58
C GLY A 153 1.05 6.01 -24.28
N LYS A 154 0.55 5.33 -25.33
CA LYS A 154 -0.63 4.45 -25.28
C LYS A 154 -0.59 3.37 -24.17
N PRO A 155 0.52 2.68 -23.88
CA PRO A 155 0.59 1.68 -22.80
C PRO A 155 0.17 2.21 -21.42
N LEU A 156 0.37 3.50 -21.15
CA LEU A 156 -0.01 4.10 -19.87
C LEU A 156 -1.51 4.01 -19.60
N SER A 157 -2.35 4.02 -20.64
CA SER A 157 -3.82 4.06 -20.52
C SER A 157 -4.42 2.92 -19.68
N GLU A 158 -3.79 1.74 -19.70
CA GLU A 158 -4.24 0.54 -18.98
C GLU A 158 -3.50 0.32 -17.65
N MET A 159 -2.53 1.17 -17.33
CA MET A 159 -1.90 1.18 -16.01
C MET A 159 -2.86 1.79 -14.98
N MET A 160 -2.68 1.44 -13.71
CA MET A 160 -3.54 1.93 -12.63
C MET A 160 -2.86 3.09 -11.91
N ILE A 161 -3.64 4.06 -11.48
CA ILE A 161 -3.21 5.16 -10.60
C ILE A 161 -4.07 5.16 -9.35
N ILE A 162 -3.55 5.75 -8.28
CA ILE A 162 -4.30 5.97 -7.04
C ILE A 162 -4.91 7.36 -7.02
N ILE A 163 -6.19 7.42 -6.68
CA ILE A 163 -6.96 8.65 -6.55
C ILE A 163 -7.59 8.74 -5.15
N ARG A 164 -7.86 9.96 -4.71
CA ARG A 164 -8.73 10.26 -3.57
C ARG A 164 -10.15 10.35 -4.10
N ASN A 165 -11.01 9.43 -3.69
CA ASN A 165 -12.44 9.52 -3.93
C ASN A 165 -13.10 10.29 -2.78
N LEU A 166 -13.73 11.42 -3.09
CA LEU A 166 -14.26 12.38 -2.11
C LEU A 166 -15.73 12.13 -1.76
N LYS A 167 -16.39 11.18 -2.43
CA LYS A 167 -17.82 10.92 -2.28
C LYS A 167 -18.08 9.52 -1.75
N GLY A 168 -18.98 9.45 -0.76
CA GLY A 168 -19.35 8.20 -0.11
C GLY A 168 -18.17 7.50 0.54
N GLY A 169 -18.30 6.19 0.74
CA GLY A 169 -17.23 5.33 1.23
C GLY A 169 -16.83 4.26 0.22
N PRO A 170 -15.76 3.50 0.53
CA PRO A 170 -15.32 2.40 -0.32
C PRO A 170 -16.40 1.32 -0.46
N PRO A 171 -16.39 0.53 -1.55
CA PRO A 171 -17.27 -0.63 -1.69
C PRO A 171 -17.17 -1.56 -0.48
N GLY A 172 -18.32 -1.95 0.08
CA GLY A 172 -18.38 -2.83 1.26
C GLY A 172 -18.18 -2.15 2.61
N CYS A 173 -18.03 -0.82 2.66
CA CYS A 173 -17.95 -0.09 3.91
C CYS A 173 -19.21 -0.28 4.78
N VAL A 174 -19.02 -0.68 6.04
CA VAL A 174 -20.09 -0.97 7.01
C VAL A 174 -20.34 0.18 8.01
N CYS A 175 -19.79 1.37 7.76
CA CYS A 175 -20.00 2.52 8.64
C CYS A 175 -21.47 2.99 8.62
N ALA A 176 -21.88 3.73 9.65
CA ALA A 176 -23.25 4.24 9.75
C ALA A 176 -23.64 5.23 8.63
N SER A 177 -22.65 5.87 7.99
CA SER A 177 -22.86 6.91 6.97
C SER A 177 -23.05 6.35 5.56
N CYS A 178 -22.58 5.13 5.29
CA CYS A 178 -22.69 4.48 4.00
C CYS A 178 -24.06 3.82 3.84
N PRO A 179 -24.69 3.90 2.65
CA PRO A 179 -25.95 3.21 2.40
C PRO A 179 -25.73 1.71 2.55
N LYS A 180 -26.68 1.04 3.22
CA LYS A 180 -26.77 -0.42 3.24
C LYS A 180 -27.27 -0.88 1.88
N GLY A 181 -26.36 -0.89 0.91
CA GLY A 181 -26.63 -1.26 -0.48
C GLY A 181 -26.71 -2.77 -0.67
N PRO A 182 -27.00 -3.22 -1.91
CA PRO A 182 -26.90 -4.63 -2.27
C PRO A 182 -25.50 -5.19 -1.94
N PRO A 183 -25.37 -6.52 -1.76
CA PRO A 183 -24.10 -7.13 -1.40
C PRO A 183 -23.00 -6.64 -2.35
N PRO A 184 -21.86 -6.17 -1.82
CA PRO A 184 -20.74 -5.79 -2.67
C PRO A 184 -20.32 -7.00 -3.51
N VAL A 185 -19.62 -6.73 -4.63
CA VAL A 185 -18.92 -7.78 -5.38
C VAL A 185 -18.12 -8.61 -4.38
N LEU A 186 -18.27 -9.93 -4.45
CA LEU A 186 -17.59 -10.84 -3.54
C LEU A 186 -16.08 -10.60 -3.63
N ILE A 187 -15.46 -10.34 -2.48
CA ILE A 187 -14.02 -10.20 -2.38
C ILE A 187 -13.41 -11.59 -2.56
N MET A 188 -12.71 -11.79 -3.68
CA MET A 188 -12.07 -13.07 -4.04
C MET A 188 -10.59 -13.12 -3.63
N LEU A 189 -10.09 -12.09 -2.96
CA LEU A 189 -8.72 -11.99 -2.44
C LEU A 189 -8.70 -12.24 -0.94
N ASN A 190 -7.63 -12.86 -0.43
CA ASN A 190 -7.44 -12.94 1.02
C ASN A 190 -7.18 -11.56 1.59
N GLU A 191 -7.81 -11.25 2.73
CA GLU A 191 -7.62 -10.00 3.44
C GLU A 191 -6.42 -10.12 4.39
N TRP A 192 -5.41 -9.27 4.18
CA TRP A 192 -4.18 -9.23 4.97
C TRP A 192 -3.99 -7.85 5.58
N ALA A 193 -4.22 -7.74 6.89
CA ALA A 193 -3.93 -6.55 7.67
C ALA A 193 -2.45 -6.47 8.07
N ASP A 194 -1.89 -5.25 8.08
CA ASP A 194 -0.50 -5.01 8.48
C ASP A 194 -0.42 -4.63 9.95
N ILE A 195 0.37 -5.39 10.72
CA ILE A 195 0.65 -5.17 12.13
C ILE A 195 2.14 -5.40 12.39
N ARG A 196 2.68 -4.77 13.43
CA ARG A 196 4.02 -5.07 13.94
C ARG A 196 3.94 -5.96 15.17
N MET A 197 5.00 -6.72 15.39
CA MET A 197 5.17 -7.47 16.63
C MET A 197 5.13 -6.52 17.84
N GLY A 198 4.25 -6.79 18.79
CA GLY A 198 4.07 -6.00 20.00
C GLY A 198 3.08 -4.83 19.89
N ASP A 199 2.47 -4.61 18.72
CA ASP A 199 1.28 -3.77 18.60
C ASP A 199 0.12 -4.35 19.44
N PRO A 200 -0.89 -3.56 19.83
CA PRO A 200 -2.08 -4.09 20.50
C PRO A 200 -2.77 -5.18 19.67
N TRP A 201 -3.26 -6.23 20.34
CA TRP A 201 -3.96 -7.33 19.68
C TRP A 201 -5.15 -6.79 18.86
N PRO A 202 -5.31 -7.22 17.60
CA PRO A 202 -6.31 -6.65 16.71
C PRO A 202 -7.73 -6.89 17.21
N GLY A 203 -8.58 -5.87 17.09
CA GLY A 203 -10.01 -5.96 17.38
C GLY A 203 -10.85 -6.55 16.25
N TYR A 204 -10.26 -6.78 15.08
CA TYR A 204 -10.90 -7.41 13.93
C TYR A 204 -10.69 -8.94 13.93
N ARG A 205 -11.49 -9.64 13.13
CA ARG A 205 -11.45 -11.10 13.03
C ARG A 205 -10.12 -11.55 12.43
N THR A 206 -9.45 -12.48 13.12
CA THR A 206 -8.26 -13.19 12.64
C THR A 206 -8.60 -14.65 12.31
N VAL A 207 -7.75 -15.32 11.52
CA VAL A 207 -7.94 -16.73 11.15
C VAL A 207 -7.23 -17.62 12.16
N ARG A 208 -8.01 -18.36 12.95
CA ARG A 208 -7.51 -19.26 13.99
C ARG A 208 -7.15 -20.63 13.42
N ALA A 209 -6.05 -21.22 13.88
CA ALA A 209 -5.60 -22.54 13.45
C ALA A 209 -6.65 -23.62 13.75
N GLY A 210 -7.26 -24.18 12.69
CA GLY A 210 -8.27 -25.23 12.77
C GLY A 210 -9.55 -24.85 13.51
N ASP A 211 -9.82 -23.54 13.67
CA ASP A 211 -10.95 -22.98 14.42
C ASP A 211 -11.12 -23.57 15.84
N LYS A 212 -10.01 -23.96 16.48
CA LYS A 212 -10.02 -24.64 17.80
C LYS A 212 -8.80 -24.30 18.65
N THR A 213 -8.86 -24.68 19.92
CA THR A 213 -7.69 -24.71 20.81
C THR A 213 -6.81 -25.91 20.45
N LEU A 214 -5.52 -25.65 20.24
CA LEU A 214 -4.55 -26.69 19.87
C LEU A 214 -4.02 -27.41 21.11
N ASN A 215 -3.65 -28.68 20.94
CA ASN A 215 -2.79 -29.37 21.91
C ASN A 215 -1.33 -28.94 21.64
N ALA A 216 -0.97 -27.76 22.12
CA ALA A 216 0.32 -27.14 21.85
C ALA A 216 1.47 -27.76 22.67
N THR A 217 2.69 -27.68 22.15
CA THR A 217 3.91 -28.07 22.86
C THR A 217 4.10 -27.20 24.10
N ALA A 218 4.78 -27.73 25.13
CA ALA A 218 5.06 -26.99 26.36
C ALA A 218 5.78 -25.65 26.06
N GLY A 219 5.19 -24.54 26.52
CA GLY A 219 5.70 -23.19 26.30
C GLY A 219 5.09 -22.44 25.11
N ASP A 220 4.38 -23.13 24.21
CA ASP A 220 3.63 -22.48 23.11
C ASP A 220 2.20 -22.13 23.54
N CYS A 221 1.67 -21.03 22.98
CA CYS A 221 0.26 -20.71 23.13
C CYS A 221 -0.62 -21.69 22.34
N ALA A 222 -1.70 -22.17 22.96
CA ALA A 222 -2.68 -23.06 22.33
C ALA A 222 -3.63 -22.34 21.36
N GLU A 223 -3.72 -21.02 21.42
CA GLU A 223 -4.53 -20.19 20.53
C GLU A 223 -3.64 -19.49 19.51
N GLN A 224 -3.51 -20.10 18.33
CA GLN A 224 -2.61 -19.65 17.28
C GLN A 224 -3.41 -19.13 16.08
N HIS A 225 -2.95 -18.05 15.48
CA HIS A 225 -3.58 -17.43 14.32
C HIS A 225 -2.59 -17.31 13.16
N VAL A 226 -3.11 -17.33 11.93
CA VAL A 226 -2.31 -17.27 10.70
C VAL A 226 -1.66 -15.90 10.58
N ALA A 227 -0.36 -15.90 10.29
CA ALA A 227 0.40 -14.70 9.94
C ALA A 227 1.36 -14.99 8.79
N LEU A 228 1.76 -13.93 8.08
CA LEU A 228 2.72 -13.99 6.97
C LEU A 228 3.89 -13.04 7.27
N TRP A 229 5.10 -13.55 7.07
CA TRP A 229 6.36 -12.81 7.18
C TRP A 229 7.16 -12.97 5.88
N TYR A 230 8.18 -12.14 5.65
CA TYR A 230 9.13 -12.29 4.54
C TYR A 230 10.58 -12.36 5.03
N VAL A 231 11.36 -13.31 4.54
CA VAL A 231 12.79 -13.43 4.87
C VAL A 231 13.57 -13.69 3.59
N HIS A 232 14.49 -12.80 3.25
CA HIS A 232 15.25 -12.83 2.00
C HIS A 232 14.36 -12.88 0.76
N GLY A 233 13.24 -12.16 0.80
CA GLY A 233 12.25 -12.12 -0.27
C GLY A 233 11.27 -13.31 -0.31
N GLU A 234 11.48 -14.35 0.50
CA GLU A 234 10.62 -15.53 0.52
C GLU A 234 9.47 -15.38 1.54
N PRO A 235 8.23 -15.74 1.16
CA PRO A 235 7.09 -15.72 2.09
C PRO A 235 7.19 -16.86 3.10
N VAL A 236 7.04 -16.53 4.38
CA VAL A 236 7.07 -17.48 5.50
C VAL A 236 5.75 -17.37 6.25
N MET A 237 4.90 -18.40 6.14
CA MET A 237 3.72 -18.53 6.98
C MET A 237 4.14 -18.88 8.41
N GLY A 238 3.47 -18.27 9.38
CA GLY A 238 3.75 -18.45 10.79
C GLY A 238 2.51 -18.37 11.66
N ARG A 239 2.75 -18.24 12.96
CA ARG A 239 1.72 -18.11 13.98
C ARG A 239 1.91 -16.85 14.80
N ILE A 240 0.79 -16.23 15.17
CA ILE A 240 0.72 -15.18 16.21
C ILE A 240 -0.27 -15.60 17.29
N TRP A 241 -0.09 -15.07 18.50
CA TRP A 241 -0.97 -15.30 19.64
C TRP A 241 -1.04 -14.05 20.52
N ASN A 242 -2.13 -13.91 21.26
CA ASN A 242 -2.33 -12.80 22.18
C ASN A 242 -1.50 -13.03 23.45
N ASN A 243 -0.53 -12.17 23.71
CA ASN A 243 0.29 -12.17 24.90
C ASN A 243 0.04 -10.90 25.73
N GLY A 244 -1.00 -10.95 26.57
CA GLY A 244 -1.32 -9.82 27.46
C GLY A 244 -1.88 -8.60 26.74
N GLY A 245 -2.63 -8.81 25.65
CA GLY A 245 -3.22 -7.76 24.82
C GLY A 245 -2.34 -7.28 23.68
N LYS A 246 -1.26 -8.00 23.35
CA LYS A 246 -0.29 -7.72 22.28
C LYS A 246 -0.03 -8.95 21.42
#